data_AF-A0AAJ1VCQ3-F1
#
_entry.id   AF-A0AAJ1VCQ3-F1
#
_cell.length_a   1.000
_cell.length_b   1.000
_cell.length_c   1.000
_cell.angle_alpha   90.00
_cell.angle_beta   90.00
_cell.angle_gamma   90.00
#
_symmetry.space_group_name_H-M   'P 1'
#
loop_
_entity.id
_entity.type
_entity.pdbx_description
1 polymer ?
#
loop_
_entity_poly.entity_id
_entity_poly.type
_entity_poly.pdbx_seq_one_letter_code
_entity_poly.pdbx_strand_id
1 'polypeptide(L)' 'MNLNLRNAIIQNVSGNTQEQLEDTIVDAIQNGEEKMLPGLGVLFEVIWENSSEQEKQEMITALEAGLKK' A
#
# COMPACT_ATOMS: atom_id res chain seq x y z
N MET A 1 -18.08 -9.08 -15.32
CA MET A 1 -17.90 -8.34 -14.06
C MET A 1 -16.40 -8.10 -13.89
N ASN A 2 -15.89 -6.95 -14.37
CA ASN A 2 -14.53 -6.54 -14.04
C ASN A 2 -14.57 -6.12 -12.57
N LEU A 3 -14.20 -7.01 -11.67
CA LEU A 3 -13.90 -6.64 -10.29
C LEU A 3 -12.86 -5.52 -10.41
N ASN A 4 -13.27 -4.28 -10.16
CA ASN A 4 -12.32 -3.18 -10.06
C ASN A 4 -11.60 -3.36 -8.73
N LEU A 5 -10.76 -4.40 -8.62
CA LEU A 5 -9.96 -4.71 -7.46
C LEU A 5 -9.14 -3.47 -7.06
N ARG A 6 -8.67 -2.72 -8.06
CA ARG A 6 -8.09 -1.39 -7.88
C ARG A 6 -9.01 -0.43 -7.12
N ASN A 7 -10.28 -0.29 -7.50
CA ASN A 7 -11.21 0.60 -6.81
C ASN A 7 -11.58 0.07 -5.42
N ALA A 8 -11.71 -1.25 -5.25
CA ALA A 8 -11.98 -1.85 -3.94
C ALA A 8 -10.82 -1.63 -2.96
N ILE A 9 -9.57 -1.78 -3.43
CA ILE A 9 -8.38 -1.48 -2.64
C ILE A 9 -8.33 0.01 -2.32
N ILE A 10 -8.48 0.89 -3.32
CA ILE A 10 -8.51 2.35 -3.10
C ILE A 10 -9.59 2.73 -2.08
N GLN A 11 -10.81 2.19 -2.18
CA GLN A 11 -11.87 2.50 -1.23
C GLN A 11 -11.60 1.96 0.19
N ASN A 12 -10.98 0.78 0.32
CA ASN A 12 -10.57 0.25 1.61
C ASN A 12 -9.51 1.12 2.30
N VAL A 13 -8.64 1.79 1.53
CA VAL A 13 -7.56 2.63 2.08
C VAL A 13 -7.87 4.13 2.10
N SER A 14 -8.89 4.61 1.38
CA SER A 14 -9.23 6.05 1.23
C SER A 14 -9.80 6.73 2.48
N GLY A 15 -9.85 6.03 3.62
CA GLY A 15 -10.22 6.60 4.93
C GLY A 15 -9.20 6.30 6.02
N ASN A 16 -8.10 5.64 5.68
CA ASN A 16 -7.10 5.19 6.65
C ASN A 16 -6.17 6.34 7.03
N THR A 17 -5.81 6.39 8.31
CA THR A 17 -4.72 7.22 8.82
C THR A 17 -3.37 6.71 8.34
N GLN A 18 -2.30 7.51 8.46
CA GLN A 18 -0.95 7.07 8.06
C GLN A 18 -0.53 5.75 8.72
N GLU A 19 -0.79 5.60 10.02
CA GLU A 19 -0.50 4.36 10.76
C GLU A 19 -1.28 3.17 10.20
N GLN A 20 -2.57 3.35 9.88
CA GLN A 20 -3.37 2.28 9.27
C GLN A 20 -2.93 1.94 7.85
N LEU A 21 -2.44 2.92 7.09
CA LEU A 21 -1.86 2.70 5.77
C LEU A 21 -0.55 1.91 5.88
N GLU A 22 0.29 2.25 6.85
CA GLU A 22 1.51 1.50 7.17
C GLU A 22 1.20 0.04 7.51
N ASP A 23 0.31 -0.18 8.47
CA ASP A 23 -0.10 -1.52 8.90
C ASP A 23 -0.66 -2.31 7.72
N THR A 24 -1.47 -1.70 6.86
CA THR A 24 -2.02 -2.36 5.66
C THR A 24 -0.91 -2.77 4.70
N ILE A 25 0.10 -1.93 4.50
CA ILE A 25 1.25 -2.23 3.64
C ILE A 25 2.09 -3.36 4.22
N VAL A 26 2.41 -3.28 5.52
CA VAL A 26 3.20 -4.28 6.23
C VAL A 26 2.48 -5.62 6.25
N ASP A 27 1.17 -5.63 6.53
CA ASP A 27 0.34 -6.83 6.48
C ASP A 27 0.27 -7.40 5.06
N ALA A 28 0.16 -6.57 4.02
CA ALA A 28 0.14 -7.04 2.64
C ALA A 28 1.46 -7.71 2.23
N ILE A 29 2.58 -7.12 2.64
CA ILE A 29 3.94 -7.65 2.42
C ILE A 29 4.12 -8.97 3.21
N GLN A 30 3.81 -8.97 4.51
CA GLN A 30 4.02 -10.13 5.38
C GLN A 30 3.11 -11.31 5.03
N ASN A 31 1.85 -11.06 4.68
CA ASN A 31 0.92 -12.12 4.34
C ASN A 31 1.19 -12.73 2.96
N GLY A 32 2.08 -12.13 2.16
CA GLY A 32 2.54 -12.70 0.90
C GLY A 32 1.38 -13.12 0.01
N GLU A 33 0.27 -12.37 0.02
CA GLU A 33 -0.90 -12.71 -0.78
C GLU A 33 -0.55 -12.49 -2.26
N GLU A 34 0.05 -13.50 -2.89
CA GLU A 34 0.42 -13.56 -4.31
C GLU A 34 -0.77 -13.24 -5.26
N LYS A 35 -2.00 -13.25 -4.73
CA LYS A 35 -3.24 -12.85 -5.43
C LYS A 35 -3.50 -11.34 -5.43
N MET A 36 -2.99 -10.57 -4.47
CA MET A 36 -3.21 -9.12 -4.34
C MET A 36 -1.97 -8.27 -4.62
N LEU A 37 -0.78 -8.87 -4.63
CA LEU A 37 0.47 -8.22 -5.07
C LEU A 37 0.75 -8.59 -6.54
N PRO A 38 0.14 -7.92 -7.54
CA PRO A 38 0.66 -7.99 -8.91
C PRO A 38 2.12 -7.51 -8.89
N GLY A 39 2.94 -7.78 -9.91
CA GLY A 39 4.40 -7.49 -9.87
C GLY A 39 4.83 -6.10 -9.36
N LEU A 40 3.96 -5.07 -9.42
CA LEU A 40 4.18 -3.77 -8.77
C LEU A 40 4.26 -3.83 -7.23
N GLY A 41 3.47 -4.71 -6.60
CA GLY A 41 3.50 -4.96 -5.16
C GLY A 41 4.83 -5.54 -4.71
N VAL A 42 5.38 -6.50 -5.46
CA VAL A 42 6.72 -7.07 -5.18
C VAL A 42 7.82 -6.02 -5.36
N LEU A 43 7.72 -5.15 -6.38
CA LEU A 43 8.67 -4.04 -6.54
C LEU A 43 8.58 -3.04 -5.39
N PHE A 44 7.36 -2.73 -4.93
CA PHE A 44 7.14 -1.85 -3.80
C PHE A 44 7.63 -2.47 -2.49
N GLU A 45 7.44 -3.78 -2.28
CA GLU A 45 7.99 -4.53 -1.15
C GLU A 45 9.51 -4.40 -1.08
N VAL A 46 10.21 -4.66 -2.19
CA VAL A 46 11.67 -4.54 -2.22
C VAL A 46 12.11 -3.11 -1.90
N ILE A 47 11.43 -2.08 -2.42
CA ILE A 47 11.73 -0.68 -2.07
C ILE A 47 11.46 -0.46 -0.58
N TRP A 48 10.31 -0.89 -0.08
CA TRP A 48 9.89 -0.74 1.31
C TRP A 48 10.87 -1.37 2.30
N GLU A 49 11.33 -2.60 2.03
CA GLU A 49 12.33 -3.28 2.87
C GLU A 49 13.70 -2.60 2.83
N ASN A 50 14.06 -1.97 1.72
CA ASN A 50 15.33 -1.24 1.56
C ASN A 50 15.26 0.24 1.95
N SER A 51 14.06 0.75 2.24
CA SER A 51 13.84 2.14 2.66
C SER A 51 14.01 2.33 4.17
N SER A 52 14.59 3.47 4.53
CA SER A 52 14.63 3.97 5.90
C SER A 52 13.23 4.33 6.43
N GLU A 53 13.08 4.47 7.76
CA GLU A 53 11.82 4.92 8.37
C GLU A 53 11.34 6.26 7.79
N GLN A 54 12.26 7.17 7.49
CA GLN A 54 11.94 8.47 6.89
C GLN A 54 11.36 8.30 5.48
N GLU A 55 11.98 7.46 4.64
CA GLU A 55 11.48 7.19 3.29
C GLU A 55 10.12 6.48 3.30
N LYS A 56 9.91 5.55 4.24
CA LYS A 56 8.61 4.91 4.47
C LYS A 56 7.53 5.93 4.81
N GLN A 57 7.85 6.87 5.70
CA GLN A 57 6.94 7.95 6.09
C GLN A 57 6.60 8.88 4.91
N GLU A 58 7.58 9.21 4.07
CA GLU A 58 7.35 9.97 2.84
C GLU A 58 6.46 9.20 1.85
N MET A 59 6.68 7.89 1.69
CA MET A 59 5.86 7.03 0.84
C MET A 59 4.41 6.96 1.32
N ILE A 60 4.18 6.78 2.63
CA ILE A 60 2.83 6.80 3.21
C ILE A 60 2.18 8.17 3.02
N THR A 61 2.92 9.26 3.26
CA THR A 61 2.40 10.62 3.08
C THR A 61 1.98 10.88 1.63
N ALA A 62 2.77 10.41 0.66
CA ALA A 62 2.45 10.50 -0.75
C ALA A 62 1.23 9.64 -1.13
N LEU A 63 1.11 8.44 -0.55
CA LEU A 63 -0.04 7.55 -0.69
C LEU A 63 -1.32 8.21 -0.14
N GLU A 64 -1.29 8.71 1.10
CA GLU A 64 -2.41 9.40 1.73
C GLU A 64 -2.86 10.60 0.90
N ALA A 65 -1.93 11.42 0.41
CA ALA A 65 -2.22 12.56 -0.45
C ALA A 65 -2.82 12.14 -1.82
N GLY A 66 -2.38 11.00 -2.36
CA GLY A 66 -2.91 10.42 -3.60
C GLY A 66 -4.32 9.83 -3.45
N LEU A 67 -4.64 9.31 -2.26
CA LEU A 67 -5.95 8.72 -1.95
C LEU A 67 -7.02 9.78 -1.62
N LYS A 68 -6.62 10.96 -1.13
CA LYS A 68 -7.53 12.09 -0.87
C LYS A 68 -7.95 12.88 -2.11
N LYS A 69 -7.52 12.46 -3.32
CA LYS A 69 -7.78 13.14 -4.60
C LYS A 69 -8.93 12.53 -5.38
#